data_AF-A0A1B0D0V4-F1
#
_entry.id   AF-A0A1B0D0V4-F1
#
_cell.length_a   1.000
_cell.length_b   1.000
_cell.length_c   1.000
_cell.angle_alpha   90.00
_cell.angle_beta   90.00
_cell.angle_gamma   90.00
#
_symmetry.space_group_name_H-M   'P 1'
#
loop_
_entity.id
_entity.type
_entity.pdbx_description
1 polymer ?
#
loop_
_entity_poly.entity_id
_entity_poly.type
_entity_poly.pdbx_seq_one_letter_code
_entity_poly.pdbx_strand_id
1 'polypeptide(L)'
;MEKLNESWVKSPKKHKFRKLRAKHLFREYCEKSTVHGMKYFAEKDRPAWEKLLWIVLFVMSLFACGKMIERAWLKLNNSPLAVTFAEKAVHITQVPFPAVTICSSVKFRSRDFSFKKYQEDPEKYKHWEETYRNLGQLCDNYDPLPGNLDNDILDIIRKHSPDDRSMIKMITFRDDKLNTTESFHESFTTQGLCYTFNRLPLQDIYRPSCVFSQENESFPLNAKVNWSVETGFTDYRETYPRRAVNIRQESGLQIILQINKKDVDILCQNSAGYMLQFHSPSDIPRMDEHSVIIPVDRFAQIAIEPRLINTPRNVEVYPPEQRECYFNSERKLQHFKIYSERNCKMECLANWTLTLCGCVSFFMPSK
;
A
#
# COMPACT_ATOMS: atom_id res chain seq x y z
N MET A 1 -65.50 -68.71 43.19
CA MET A 1 -64.52 -67.95 42.39
C MET A 1 -64.97 -66.50 42.36
N GLU A 2 -64.43 -65.66 43.23
CA GLU A 2 -64.52 -64.21 43.04
C GLU A 2 -63.17 -63.72 42.53
N LYS A 3 -63.14 -63.30 41.26
CA LYS A 3 -62.10 -62.41 40.75
C LYS A 3 -62.72 -61.03 40.57
N LEU A 4 -62.07 -60.09 41.24
CA LEU A 4 -62.09 -58.65 41.07
C LEU A 4 -62.07 -58.24 39.59
N ASN A 5 -62.68 -57.09 39.30
CA ASN A 5 -62.13 -56.20 38.28
C ASN A 5 -62.20 -54.75 38.81
N GLU A 6 -61.01 -54.20 39.06
CA GLU A 6 -60.78 -52.81 39.40
C GLU A 6 -61.01 -51.92 38.17
N SER A 7 -61.76 -50.84 38.34
CA SER A 7 -61.74 -49.71 37.40
C SER A 7 -61.00 -48.53 38.04
N TRP A 8 -59.96 -48.07 37.34
CA TRP A 8 -59.05 -47.01 37.77
C TRP A 8 -59.69 -45.62 37.58
N VAL A 9 -60.12 -44.98 38.67
CA VAL A 9 -60.49 -43.55 38.67
C VAL A 9 -59.23 -42.70 38.88
N LYS A 10 -58.77 -41.99 37.83
CA LYS A 10 -57.71 -40.97 37.96
C LYS A 10 -58.20 -39.81 38.84
N SER A 11 -57.66 -39.71 40.05
CA SER A 11 -58.02 -38.70 41.07
C SER A 11 -57.58 -37.27 40.70
N PRO A 12 -58.49 -36.26 40.73
CA PRO A 12 -58.18 -34.85 40.48
C PRO A 12 -57.42 -34.17 41.64
N LYS A 13 -57.25 -34.82 42.80
CA LYS A 13 -56.65 -34.23 44.01
C LYS A 13 -55.14 -34.01 43.91
N LYS A 14 -54.41 -34.86 43.17
CA LYS A 14 -52.94 -34.71 42.96
C LYS A 14 -52.57 -33.42 42.21
N HIS A 15 -53.43 -32.94 41.32
CA HIS A 15 -53.18 -31.75 40.50
C HIS A 15 -53.31 -30.44 41.29
N LYS A 16 -54.29 -30.35 42.21
CA LYS A 16 -54.48 -29.18 43.08
C LYS A 16 -53.33 -28.99 44.08
N PHE A 17 -52.83 -30.08 44.67
CA PHE A 17 -51.69 -30.04 45.60
C PHE A 17 -50.39 -29.61 44.91
N ARG A 18 -50.12 -30.08 43.69
CA ARG A 18 -48.98 -29.62 42.88
C ARG A 18 -49.05 -28.13 42.54
N LYS A 19 -50.24 -27.60 42.22
CA LYS A 19 -50.45 -26.16 41.94
C LYS A 19 -50.20 -25.28 43.16
N LEU A 20 -50.68 -25.67 44.35
CA LEU A 20 -50.43 -24.92 45.58
C LEU A 20 -48.94 -24.87 45.93
N ARG A 21 -48.24 -26.01 45.82
CA ARG A 21 -46.81 -26.10 46.07
C ARG A 21 -46.00 -25.26 45.09
N ALA A 22 -46.33 -25.32 43.80
CA ALA A 22 -45.70 -24.49 42.77
C ALA A 22 -45.91 -22.98 42.99
N LYS A 23 -47.10 -22.57 43.45
CA LYS A 23 -47.39 -21.16 43.77
C LYS A 23 -46.58 -20.67 44.97
N HIS A 24 -46.41 -21.51 45.99
CA HIS A 24 -45.57 -21.19 47.14
C HIS A 24 -44.09 -21.08 46.75
N LEU A 25 -43.59 -22.04 45.97
CA LEU A 25 -42.22 -22.04 45.44
C LEU A 25 -41.93 -20.82 44.55
N PHE A 26 -42.85 -20.48 43.64
CA PHE A 26 -42.72 -19.31 42.76
C PHE A 26 -42.67 -18.01 43.56
N ARG A 27 -43.54 -17.89 44.57
CA ARG A 27 -43.54 -16.72 45.43
C ARG A 27 -42.25 -16.59 46.25
N GLU A 28 -41.81 -17.67 46.86
CA GLU A 28 -40.56 -17.68 47.63
C GLU A 28 -39.36 -17.34 46.73
N TYR A 29 -39.36 -17.82 45.49
CA TYR A 29 -38.38 -17.45 44.49
C TYR A 29 -38.44 -15.95 44.15
N CYS A 30 -39.62 -15.40 43.85
CA CYS A 30 -39.79 -13.97 43.56
C CYS A 30 -39.37 -13.07 44.73
N GLU A 31 -39.66 -13.47 45.97
CA GLU A 31 -39.30 -12.72 47.19
C GLU A 31 -37.79 -12.75 47.47
N LYS A 32 -37.11 -13.87 47.17
CA LYS A 32 -35.67 -14.07 47.41
C LYS A 32 -34.78 -13.81 46.19
N SER A 33 -35.36 -13.57 45.02
CA SER A 33 -34.61 -13.35 43.77
C SER A 33 -33.88 -12.02 43.80
N THR A 34 -32.65 -12.01 43.26
CA THR A 34 -31.85 -10.81 43.03
C THR A 34 -32.25 -10.09 41.74
N VAL A 35 -33.12 -10.70 40.91
CA VAL A 35 -33.56 -10.10 39.65
C VAL A 35 -34.54 -8.97 39.93
N HIS A 36 -34.12 -7.76 39.56
CA HIS A 36 -34.89 -6.55 39.73
C HIS A 36 -36.27 -6.66 39.04
N GLY A 37 -37.34 -6.31 39.75
CA GLY A 37 -38.71 -6.38 39.24
C GLY A 37 -39.47 -7.68 39.59
N MET A 38 -38.79 -8.80 39.84
CA MET A 38 -39.47 -10.09 40.11
C MET A 38 -40.21 -10.13 41.44
N LYS A 39 -39.76 -9.38 42.46
CA LYS A 39 -40.44 -9.27 43.76
C LYS A 39 -41.89 -8.78 43.62
N TYR A 40 -42.13 -7.87 42.68
CA TYR A 40 -43.44 -7.26 42.47
C TYR A 40 -44.45 -8.21 41.80
N PHE A 41 -44.02 -9.35 41.25
CA PHE A 41 -44.91 -10.32 40.62
C PHE A 41 -45.74 -11.11 41.64
N ALA A 42 -45.19 -11.34 42.84
CA ALA A 42 -45.76 -12.23 43.83
C ALA A 42 -46.16 -11.54 45.16
N GLU A 43 -46.02 -10.21 45.23
CA GLU A 43 -46.35 -9.40 46.41
C GLU A 43 -47.87 -9.46 46.72
N LYS A 44 -48.22 -9.73 47.98
CA LYS A 44 -49.60 -10.04 48.40
C LYS A 44 -50.55 -8.85 48.27
N ASP A 45 -50.07 -7.65 48.59
CA ASP A 45 -50.91 -6.46 48.80
C ASP A 45 -51.02 -5.55 47.56
N ARG A 46 -50.48 -5.98 46.41
CA ARG A 46 -50.56 -5.20 45.16
C ARG A 46 -51.76 -5.56 44.28
N PRO A 47 -52.43 -4.55 43.67
CA PRO A 47 -53.52 -4.76 42.74
C PRO A 47 -53.04 -5.45 41.45
N ALA A 48 -53.96 -6.15 40.78
CA ALA A 48 -53.62 -6.96 39.60
C ALA A 48 -53.08 -6.14 38.42
N TRP A 49 -53.52 -4.88 38.27
CA TRP A 49 -53.05 -3.99 37.19
C TRP A 49 -51.59 -3.57 37.38
N GLU A 50 -51.14 -3.30 38.62
CA GLU A 50 -49.74 -3.01 38.91
C GLU A 50 -48.85 -4.23 38.64
N LYS A 51 -49.32 -5.42 38.99
CA LYS A 51 -48.60 -6.67 38.70
C LYS A 51 -48.43 -6.87 37.19
N LEU A 52 -49.47 -6.59 36.41
CA LEU A 52 -49.41 -6.65 34.96
C LEU A 52 -48.44 -5.62 34.39
N LEU A 53 -48.45 -4.39 34.90
CA LEU A 53 -47.50 -3.34 34.52
C LEU A 53 -46.04 -3.75 34.79
N TRP A 54 -45.74 -4.31 35.97
CA TRP A 54 -44.40 -4.80 36.28
C TRP A 54 -43.97 -5.96 35.38
N ILE A 55 -44.89 -6.87 35.02
CA ILE A 55 -44.62 -7.95 34.07
C ILE A 55 -44.29 -7.37 32.69
N VAL A 56 -45.06 -6.40 32.21
CA VAL A 56 -44.81 -5.72 30.92
C VAL A 56 -43.45 -5.01 30.93
N LEU A 57 -43.15 -4.23 31.97
CA LEU A 57 -41.86 -3.54 32.10
C LEU A 57 -40.68 -4.54 32.14
N PHE A 58 -40.84 -5.66 32.82
CA PHE A 58 -39.82 -6.70 32.88
C PHE A 58 -39.60 -7.37 31.52
N VAL A 59 -40.67 -7.70 30.79
CA VAL A 59 -40.57 -8.26 29.44
C VAL A 59 -39.94 -7.27 28.46
N MET A 60 -40.33 -5.99 28.51
CA MET A 60 -39.70 -4.94 27.71
C MET A 60 -38.22 -4.77 28.04
N SER A 61 -37.85 -4.82 29.33
CA SER A 61 -36.46 -4.76 29.78
C SER A 61 -35.65 -5.96 29.27
N LEU A 62 -36.17 -7.19 29.39
CA LEU A 62 -35.53 -8.38 28.84
C LEU A 62 -35.34 -8.29 27.31
N PHE A 63 -36.36 -7.80 26.60
CA PHE A 63 -36.26 -7.58 25.16
C PHE A 63 -35.19 -6.53 24.81
N ALA A 64 -35.16 -5.41 25.52
CA ALA A 64 -34.15 -4.36 25.34
C ALA A 64 -32.74 -4.88 25.65
N CYS A 65 -32.55 -5.61 26.74
CA CYS A 65 -31.29 -6.28 27.07
C CYS A 65 -30.87 -7.28 25.99
N GLY A 66 -31.79 -8.13 25.52
CA GLY A 66 -31.55 -9.05 24.41
C GLY A 66 -31.11 -8.31 23.14
N LYS A 67 -31.77 -7.20 22.80
CA LYS A 67 -31.40 -6.34 21.67
C LYS A 67 -30.04 -5.67 21.85
N MET A 68 -29.68 -5.24 23.06
CA MET A 68 -28.36 -4.68 23.33
C MET A 68 -27.26 -5.74 23.23
N ILE A 69 -27.50 -6.94 23.73
CA ILE A 69 -26.56 -8.08 23.61
C ILE A 69 -26.40 -8.46 22.15
N GLU A 70 -27.50 -8.57 21.39
CA GLU A 70 -27.46 -8.84 19.94
C GLU A 70 -26.61 -7.77 19.22
N ARG A 71 -26.84 -6.48 19.49
CA ARG A 71 -26.05 -5.39 18.91
C ARG A 71 -24.58 -5.44 19.30
N ALA A 72 -24.27 -5.72 20.56
CA ALA A 72 -22.90 -5.83 21.03
C ALA A 72 -22.18 -7.03 20.38
N TRP A 73 -22.87 -8.16 20.26
CA TRP A 73 -22.37 -9.36 19.59
C TRP A 73 -22.10 -9.10 18.10
N LEU A 74 -23.06 -8.49 17.40
CA LEU A 74 -22.89 -8.10 15.99
C LEU A 74 -21.71 -7.14 15.81
N LYS A 75 -21.56 -6.14 16.67
CA LYS A 75 -20.43 -5.20 16.62
C LYS A 75 -19.09 -5.92 16.82
N LEU A 76 -19.02 -6.84 17.80
CA LEU A 76 -17.80 -7.60 18.06
C LEU A 76 -17.43 -8.49 16.87
N ASN A 77 -18.42 -9.11 16.22
CA ASN A 77 -18.18 -10.00 15.09
C ASN A 77 -17.85 -9.24 13.79
N ASN A 78 -18.47 -8.07 13.58
CA ASN A 78 -18.29 -7.29 12.35
C ASN A 78 -17.12 -6.31 12.41
N SER A 79 -16.70 -5.89 13.61
CA SER A 79 -15.63 -4.89 13.79
C SER A 79 -14.84 -5.18 15.07
N PRO A 80 -14.06 -6.29 15.11
CA PRO A 80 -13.29 -6.69 16.28
C PRO A 80 -12.11 -5.76 16.58
N LEU A 81 -11.75 -4.88 15.65
CA LEU A 81 -10.60 -3.98 15.74
C LEU A 81 -11.03 -2.52 15.68
N ALA A 82 -10.48 -1.72 16.58
CA ALA A 82 -10.58 -0.27 16.54
C ALA A 82 -9.25 0.30 16.00
N VAL A 83 -9.29 0.94 14.83
CA VAL A 83 -8.14 1.63 14.27
C VAL A 83 -7.97 2.95 15.00
N THR A 84 -6.83 3.13 15.66
CA THR A 84 -6.44 4.40 16.28
C THR A 84 -5.09 4.82 15.75
N PHE A 85 -4.99 6.07 15.32
CA PHE A 85 -3.72 6.64 14.87
C PHE A 85 -2.95 7.09 16.11
N ALA A 86 -2.05 6.24 16.59
CA ALA A 86 -1.07 6.66 17.57
C ALA A 86 0.04 7.42 16.82
N GLU A 87 -0.03 8.76 16.82
CA GLU A 87 1.07 9.60 16.32
C GLU A 87 2.24 9.50 17.30
N LYS A 88 3.03 8.44 17.15
CA LYS A 88 4.27 8.26 17.88
C LYS A 88 5.39 8.93 17.10
N ALA A 89 6.07 9.89 17.73
CA ALA A 89 7.30 10.43 17.17
C ALA A 89 8.34 9.31 17.03
N VAL A 90 8.80 9.08 15.79
CA VAL A 90 9.86 8.13 15.45
C VAL A 90 11.13 8.91 15.16
N HIS A 91 12.27 8.43 15.66
CA HIS A 91 13.54 9.11 15.39
C HIS A 91 13.94 8.93 13.92
N ILE A 92 14.50 9.95 13.29
CA ILE A 92 14.81 9.93 11.84
C ILE A 92 15.76 8.79 11.45
N THR A 93 16.62 8.33 12.36
CA THR A 93 17.53 7.18 12.14
C THR A 93 16.84 5.82 12.14
N GLN A 94 15.55 5.75 12.49
CA GLN A 94 14.75 4.53 12.40
C GLN A 94 14.03 4.41 11.06
N VAL A 95 14.08 5.47 10.25
CA VAL A 95 13.41 5.58 8.95
C VAL A 95 14.48 5.63 7.86
N PRO A 96 14.31 4.88 6.75
CA PRO A 96 15.24 5.01 5.64
C PRO A 96 15.14 6.43 5.06
N PHE A 97 16.27 6.96 4.60
CA PHE A 97 16.21 8.11 3.70
C PHE A 97 15.40 7.70 2.47
N PRO A 98 14.48 8.53 1.95
CA PRO A 98 13.65 8.13 0.82
C PRO A 98 14.49 7.77 -0.39
N ALA A 99 13.94 6.91 -1.25
CA ALA A 99 14.46 6.79 -2.60
C ALA A 99 14.10 8.06 -3.38
N VAL A 100 15.06 8.57 -4.16
CA VAL A 100 14.92 9.80 -4.95
C VAL A 100 15.17 9.46 -6.42
N THR A 101 14.10 9.41 -7.19
CA THR A 101 14.17 9.20 -8.64
C THR A 101 14.25 10.52 -9.36
N ILE A 102 15.19 10.63 -10.29
CA ILE A 102 15.46 11.82 -11.10
C ILE A 102 15.32 11.42 -12.57
N CYS A 103 14.42 12.10 -13.27
CA CYS A 103 14.20 11.95 -14.69
C CYS A 103 14.52 13.27 -15.40
N SER A 104 15.31 13.17 -16.47
CA SER A 104 15.58 14.32 -17.35
C SER A 104 14.37 14.60 -18.25
N SER A 105 14.12 15.89 -18.53
CA SER A 105 13.24 16.28 -19.64
C SER A 105 13.88 15.99 -20.99
N VAL A 106 15.20 15.86 -21.07
CA VAL A 106 15.89 15.37 -22.27
C VAL A 106 15.74 13.86 -22.34
N LYS A 107 14.95 13.38 -23.30
CA LYS A 107 14.72 11.95 -23.54
C LYS A 107 15.83 11.30 -24.36
N PHE A 108 16.40 12.05 -25.31
CA PHE A 108 17.38 11.53 -26.27
C PHE A 108 18.52 12.50 -26.49
N ARG A 109 19.72 11.97 -26.76
CA ARG A 109 20.83 12.78 -27.25
C ARG A 109 20.55 13.19 -28.69
N SER A 110 20.53 14.49 -28.98
CA SER A 110 20.16 15.06 -30.28
C SER A 110 21.11 14.68 -31.42
N ARG A 111 22.32 14.19 -31.09
CA ARG A 111 23.25 13.61 -32.07
C ARG A 111 22.79 12.25 -32.60
N ASP A 112 22.06 11.48 -31.81
CA ASP A 112 21.67 10.10 -32.12
C ASP A 112 20.26 10.11 -32.72
N PHE A 113 19.34 10.92 -32.15
CA PHE A 113 17.98 11.10 -32.62
C PHE A 113 17.42 12.46 -32.18
N SER A 114 16.70 13.16 -33.07
CA SER A 114 15.96 14.38 -32.74
C SER A 114 14.52 14.26 -33.19
N PHE A 115 13.62 14.31 -32.22
CA PHE A 115 12.18 14.21 -32.43
C PHE A 115 11.67 15.35 -33.30
N LYS A 116 12.12 16.58 -33.00
CA LYS A 116 11.81 17.77 -33.77
C LYS A 116 12.21 17.64 -35.24
N LYS A 117 13.46 17.25 -35.51
CA LYS A 117 13.97 17.14 -36.89
C LYS A 117 13.20 16.10 -37.70
N TYR A 118 12.86 14.96 -37.07
CA TYR A 118 12.08 13.93 -37.71
C TYR A 118 10.65 14.40 -38.02
N GLN A 119 9.98 15.07 -37.08
CA GLN A 119 8.63 15.60 -37.32
C GLN A 119 8.59 16.70 -38.40
N GLU A 120 9.63 17.55 -38.47
CA GLU A 120 9.71 18.62 -39.47
C GLU A 120 9.97 18.09 -40.90
N ASP A 121 10.75 17.02 -41.05
CA ASP A 121 11.10 16.46 -42.36
C ASP A 121 11.32 14.93 -42.30
N PRO A 122 10.23 14.14 -42.24
CA PRO A 122 10.32 12.68 -42.10
C PRO A 122 11.04 12.00 -43.26
N GLU A 123 10.91 12.53 -44.49
CA GLU A 123 11.53 11.95 -45.69
C GLU A 123 13.06 12.09 -45.66
N LYS A 124 13.57 13.26 -45.25
CA LYS A 124 15.01 13.47 -45.09
C LYS A 124 15.59 12.63 -43.96
N TYR A 125 14.86 12.46 -42.87
CA TYR A 125 15.28 11.68 -41.71
C TYR A 125 14.66 10.27 -41.67
N LYS A 126 14.37 9.68 -42.83
CA LYS A 126 13.74 8.36 -42.93
C LYS A 126 14.49 7.24 -42.18
N HIS A 127 15.81 7.35 -42.07
CA HIS A 127 16.63 6.42 -41.29
C HIS A 127 16.30 6.38 -39.78
N TRP A 128 15.58 7.38 -39.25
CA TRP A 128 15.10 7.44 -37.87
C TRP A 128 13.67 6.94 -37.69
N GLU A 129 13.01 6.41 -38.72
CA GLU A 129 11.61 5.96 -38.64
C GLU A 129 11.39 4.93 -37.51
N GLU A 130 12.26 3.93 -37.43
CA GLU A 130 12.23 2.92 -36.37
C GLU A 130 12.52 3.53 -34.98
N THR A 131 13.49 4.45 -34.91
CA THR A 131 13.80 5.16 -33.65
C THR A 131 12.62 6.01 -33.19
N TYR A 132 11.95 6.71 -34.10
CA TYR A 132 10.75 7.49 -33.79
C TYR A 132 9.60 6.60 -33.31
N ARG A 133 9.38 5.44 -33.95
CA ARG A 133 8.37 4.45 -33.52
C ARG A 133 8.61 3.95 -32.09
N ASN A 134 9.86 3.61 -31.79
CA ASN A 134 10.23 3.06 -30.49
C ASN A 134 10.24 4.11 -29.38
N LEU A 135 10.84 5.27 -29.66
CA LEU A 135 11.14 6.26 -28.64
C LEU A 135 10.11 7.40 -28.56
N GLY A 136 9.35 7.64 -29.62
CA GLY A 136 8.37 8.72 -29.67
C GLY A 136 7.34 8.67 -28.55
N GLN A 137 7.00 7.48 -28.04
CA GLN A 137 6.11 7.29 -26.89
C GLN A 137 6.55 8.02 -25.59
N LEU A 138 7.81 8.48 -25.50
CA LEU A 138 8.32 9.27 -24.37
C LEU A 138 8.07 10.78 -24.53
N CYS A 139 7.50 11.21 -25.65
CA CYS A 139 7.21 12.60 -25.99
C CYS A 139 5.71 12.89 -25.89
N ASP A 140 5.36 14.13 -25.53
CA ASP A 140 3.97 14.55 -25.35
C ASP A 140 3.20 14.61 -26.69
N ASN A 141 3.88 15.06 -27.76
CA ASN A 141 3.29 15.29 -29.09
C ASN A 141 3.58 14.13 -30.07
N TYR A 142 3.47 12.89 -29.58
CA TYR A 142 3.73 11.70 -30.38
C TYR A 142 2.55 11.29 -31.25
N ASP A 143 2.79 11.14 -32.55
CA ASP A 143 1.86 10.51 -33.50
C ASP A 143 2.37 9.10 -33.84
N PRO A 144 1.69 8.02 -33.40
CA PRO A 144 2.20 6.67 -33.53
C PRO A 144 2.23 6.16 -34.97
N LEU A 145 3.41 5.66 -35.38
CA LEU A 145 3.57 5.00 -36.67
C LEU A 145 3.06 3.55 -36.63
N PRO A 146 2.52 3.01 -37.74
CA PRO A 146 2.01 1.64 -37.79
C PRO A 146 3.12 0.61 -37.58
N GLY A 147 2.90 -0.38 -36.72
CA GLY A 147 3.86 -1.43 -36.40
C GLY A 147 3.94 -1.69 -34.90
N ASN A 148 4.67 -2.74 -34.52
CA ASN A 148 4.94 -3.04 -33.11
C ASN A 148 6.23 -2.37 -32.66
N LEU A 149 6.35 -2.16 -31.35
CA LEU A 149 7.62 -1.80 -30.73
C LEU A 149 8.57 -2.98 -30.78
N ASP A 150 9.87 -2.69 -30.78
CA ASP A 150 10.89 -3.72 -30.73
C ASP A 150 10.91 -4.44 -29.38
N ASN A 151 11.29 -5.72 -29.39
CA ASN A 151 11.41 -6.52 -28.17
C ASN A 151 12.49 -5.97 -27.23
N ASP A 152 13.54 -5.35 -27.76
CA ASP A 152 14.69 -4.82 -27.02
C ASP A 152 14.52 -3.33 -26.68
N ILE A 153 13.27 -2.89 -26.46
CA ILE A 153 12.93 -1.48 -26.23
C ILE A 153 13.72 -0.83 -25.08
N LEU A 154 14.02 -1.58 -24.03
CA LEU A 154 14.79 -1.08 -22.87
C LEU A 154 16.23 -0.73 -23.25
N ASP A 155 16.87 -1.54 -24.08
CA ASP A 155 18.21 -1.28 -24.60
C ASP A 155 18.23 -0.12 -25.59
N ILE A 156 17.18 0.02 -26.41
CA ILE A 156 17.02 1.16 -27.31
C ILE A 156 16.88 2.46 -26.53
N ILE A 157 16.03 2.48 -25.47
CA ILE A 157 15.88 3.63 -24.58
C ILE A 157 17.22 3.95 -23.91
N ARG A 158 17.89 2.95 -23.32
CA ARG A 158 19.18 3.10 -22.64
C ARG A 158 20.25 3.68 -23.57
N LYS A 159 20.33 3.16 -24.80
CA LYS A 159 21.30 3.61 -25.80
C LYS A 159 21.14 5.08 -26.19
N HIS A 160 19.91 5.57 -26.32
CA HIS A 160 19.63 6.95 -26.78
C HIS A 160 19.52 7.97 -25.64
N SER A 161 19.28 7.51 -24.41
CA SER A 161 19.13 8.37 -23.24
C SER A 161 20.43 9.09 -22.86
N PRO A 162 20.34 10.25 -22.20
CA PRO A 162 21.49 10.88 -21.55
C PRO A 162 22.07 9.97 -20.45
N ASP A 163 23.39 9.92 -20.36
CA ASP A 163 24.11 9.15 -19.34
C ASP A 163 24.02 9.80 -17.95
N ASP A 164 24.06 9.03 -16.87
CA ASP A 164 23.95 9.54 -15.49
C ASP A 164 25.07 10.53 -15.16
N ARG A 165 26.32 10.24 -15.57
CA ARG A 165 27.48 11.13 -15.41
C ARG A 165 27.31 12.44 -16.16
N SER A 166 26.61 12.42 -17.28
CA SER A 166 26.30 13.62 -18.05
C SER A 166 25.25 14.46 -17.34
N MET A 167 24.30 13.84 -16.64
CA MET A 167 23.17 14.48 -15.98
C MET A 167 23.50 14.99 -14.57
N ILE A 168 24.25 14.20 -13.79
CA ILE A 168 24.48 14.39 -12.37
C ILE A 168 25.95 14.81 -12.17
N LYS A 169 26.18 16.12 -12.03
CA LYS A 169 27.51 16.70 -11.94
C LYS A 169 28.16 16.47 -10.58
N MET A 170 27.37 16.56 -9.50
CA MET A 170 27.86 16.41 -8.14
C MET A 170 26.76 15.87 -7.24
N ILE A 171 27.13 14.96 -6.34
CA ILE A 171 26.26 14.46 -5.29
C ILE A 171 26.98 14.46 -3.95
N THR A 172 26.30 14.94 -2.94
CA THR A 172 26.74 14.85 -1.54
C THR A 172 25.60 14.33 -0.68
N PHE A 173 25.93 13.51 0.31
CA PHE A 173 24.99 13.00 1.28
C PHE A 173 25.70 12.84 2.62
N ARG A 174 25.11 13.36 3.71
CA ARG A 174 25.77 13.38 5.03
C ARG A 174 27.14 14.04 5.01
N ASP A 175 27.27 15.15 4.27
CA ASP A 175 28.54 15.88 4.05
C ASP A 175 29.63 15.10 3.26
N ASP A 176 29.37 13.85 2.86
CA ASP A 176 30.29 13.03 2.07
C ASP A 176 29.98 13.16 0.58
N LYS A 177 31.04 13.39 -0.22
CA LYS A 177 30.94 13.33 -1.68
C LYS A 177 30.83 11.88 -2.12
N LEU A 178 29.76 11.56 -2.84
CA LEU A 178 29.48 10.20 -3.30
C LEU A 178 29.86 10.01 -4.78
N ASN A 179 30.10 8.76 -5.17
CA ASN A 179 30.27 8.37 -6.57
C ASN A 179 28.88 8.21 -7.22
N THR A 180 28.62 8.95 -8.31
CA THR A 180 27.34 8.93 -9.03
C THR A 180 26.95 7.52 -9.47
N THR A 181 27.85 6.79 -10.14
CA THR A 181 27.54 5.47 -10.74
C THR A 181 27.29 4.39 -9.69
N GLU A 182 27.77 4.58 -8.46
CA GLU A 182 27.55 3.63 -7.36
C GLU A 182 26.32 4.00 -6.51
N SER A 183 25.83 5.23 -6.63
CA SER A 183 24.77 5.77 -5.76
C SER A 183 23.42 5.88 -6.45
N PHE A 184 23.42 6.03 -7.77
CA PHE A 184 22.24 6.12 -8.60
C PHE A 184 22.14 4.89 -9.48
N HIS A 185 20.95 4.29 -9.52
CA HIS A 185 20.70 3.09 -10.30
C HIS A 185 19.58 3.34 -11.31
N GLU A 186 19.69 2.73 -12.48
CA GLU A 186 18.71 2.83 -13.56
C GLU A 186 17.31 2.45 -13.07
N SER A 187 16.30 3.16 -13.57
CA SER A 187 14.89 2.91 -13.30
C SER A 187 14.08 3.33 -14.52
N PHE A 188 13.45 2.37 -15.18
CA PHE A 188 12.55 2.65 -16.30
C PHE A 188 11.20 3.13 -15.78
N THR A 189 10.71 4.24 -16.33
CA THR A 189 9.45 4.87 -15.92
C THR A 189 8.66 5.34 -17.15
N THR A 190 7.48 5.91 -16.91
CA THR A 190 6.71 6.63 -17.96
C THR A 190 7.50 7.76 -18.63
N GLN A 191 8.58 8.24 -17.98
CA GLN A 191 9.45 9.30 -18.48
C GLN A 191 10.68 8.77 -19.25
N GLY A 192 10.81 7.46 -19.46
CA GLY A 192 11.97 6.82 -20.07
C GLY A 192 12.97 6.30 -19.03
N LEU A 193 14.26 6.38 -19.35
CA LEU A 193 15.33 6.02 -18.41
C LEU A 193 15.54 7.13 -17.39
N CYS A 194 15.35 6.78 -16.11
CA CYS A 194 15.61 7.64 -14.98
C CYS A 194 16.62 6.98 -14.03
N TYR A 195 17.06 7.75 -13.04
CA TYR A 195 18.07 7.29 -12.08
C TYR A 195 17.58 7.50 -10.66
N THR A 196 17.67 6.45 -9.85
CA THR A 196 17.12 6.42 -8.49
C THR A 196 18.22 6.25 -7.46
N PHE A 197 18.33 7.22 -6.55
CA PHE A 197 19.15 7.14 -5.36
C PHE A 197 18.44 6.33 -4.27
N ASN A 198 19.18 5.52 -3.52
CA ASN A 198 18.73 4.85 -2.30
C ASN A 198 17.53 3.89 -2.44
N ARG A 199 17.27 3.33 -3.63
CA ARG A 199 16.27 2.25 -3.83
C ARG A 199 16.87 0.88 -3.54
N LEU A 200 16.04 -0.07 -3.11
CA LEU A 200 16.49 -1.46 -2.96
C LEU A 200 16.98 -2.06 -4.29
N PRO A 201 17.87 -3.08 -4.24
CA PRO A 201 18.24 -3.87 -5.42
C PRO A 201 17.00 -4.42 -6.12
N LEU A 202 17.04 -4.52 -7.46
CA LEU A 202 15.92 -5.06 -8.24
C LEU A 202 15.62 -6.51 -7.83
N GLN A 203 16.64 -7.30 -7.51
CA GLN A 203 16.47 -8.64 -6.98
C GLN A 203 15.71 -8.70 -5.64
N ASP A 204 15.70 -7.63 -4.84
CA ASP A 204 14.99 -7.59 -3.55
C ASP A 204 13.57 -7.02 -3.69
N ILE A 205 13.32 -6.24 -4.75
CA ILE A 205 12.00 -5.69 -5.10
C ILE A 205 11.19 -6.70 -5.93
N TYR A 206 11.82 -7.28 -6.96
CA TYR A 206 11.18 -8.14 -7.95
C TYR A 206 11.46 -9.63 -7.70
N ARG A 207 10.52 -10.46 -8.14
CA ARG A 207 10.68 -11.91 -8.21
C ARG A 207 11.51 -12.29 -9.44
N PRO A 208 12.24 -13.42 -9.41
CA PRO A 208 13.07 -13.89 -10.54
C PRO A 208 12.33 -14.07 -11.87
N SER A 209 11.01 -14.25 -11.79
CA SER A 209 10.15 -14.38 -12.96
C SER A 209 9.81 -13.05 -13.63
N CYS A 210 10.27 -11.92 -13.11
CA CYS A 210 10.00 -10.61 -13.71
C CYS A 210 11.15 -10.18 -14.62
N VAL A 211 10.85 -9.59 -15.78
CA VAL A 211 11.84 -9.16 -16.77
C VAL A 211 12.95 -8.28 -16.15
N PHE A 212 12.59 -7.32 -15.29
CA PHE A 212 13.55 -6.43 -14.64
C PHE A 212 14.48 -7.13 -13.65
N SER A 213 14.11 -8.32 -13.14
CA SER A 213 14.99 -9.09 -12.25
C SER A 213 16.12 -9.82 -12.98
N GLN A 214 15.99 -9.96 -14.30
CA GLN A 214 16.95 -10.67 -15.15
C GLN A 214 18.02 -9.74 -15.72
N GLU A 215 17.89 -8.42 -15.52
CA GLU A 215 18.89 -7.46 -15.95
C GLU A 215 20.12 -7.51 -15.04
N ASN A 216 21.32 -7.42 -15.64
CA ASN A 216 22.59 -7.30 -14.92
C ASN A 216 22.69 -5.92 -14.27
N GLU A 217 22.02 -5.74 -13.14
CA GLU A 217 22.10 -4.53 -12.35
C GLU A 217 23.50 -4.36 -11.76
N SER A 218 24.16 -3.23 -12.03
CA SER A 218 25.39 -2.81 -11.37
C SER A 218 25.09 -2.28 -9.96
N PHE A 219 24.67 -3.17 -9.06
CA PHE A 219 24.48 -2.85 -7.66
C PHE A 219 25.75 -3.17 -6.85
N PRO A 220 26.12 -2.38 -5.82
CA PRO A 220 27.29 -2.68 -5.01
C PRO A 220 27.21 -4.07 -4.35
N LEU A 221 28.10 -4.98 -4.74
CA LEU A 221 28.18 -6.37 -4.26
C LEU A 221 28.24 -6.52 -2.73
N ASN A 222 28.67 -5.47 -2.02
CA ASN A 222 28.86 -5.46 -0.57
C ASN A 222 27.70 -4.81 0.21
N ALA A 223 26.65 -4.32 -0.46
CA ALA A 223 25.52 -3.67 0.20
C ALA A 223 24.67 -4.70 0.94
N LYS A 224 24.80 -4.76 2.27
CA LYS A 224 23.93 -5.59 3.12
C LYS A 224 22.60 -4.89 3.33
N VAL A 225 21.55 -5.42 2.70
CA VAL A 225 20.18 -4.95 2.88
C VAL A 225 19.65 -5.46 4.22
N ASN A 226 19.66 -4.59 5.22
CA ASN A 226 19.29 -4.89 6.61
C ASN A 226 18.06 -4.08 7.03
N TRP A 227 17.06 -4.03 6.15
CA TRP A 227 15.83 -3.28 6.34
C TRP A 227 14.68 -4.01 5.67
N SER A 228 13.51 -3.98 6.31
CA SER A 228 12.25 -4.39 5.69
C SER A 228 11.14 -3.40 6.04
N VAL A 229 10.10 -3.37 5.21
CA VAL A 229 8.94 -2.51 5.43
C VAL A 229 8.24 -2.81 6.76
N GLU A 230 8.18 -4.08 7.17
CA GLU A 230 7.46 -4.50 8.38
C GLU A 230 8.29 -4.42 9.66
N THR A 231 9.60 -4.70 9.58
CA THR A 231 10.47 -4.78 10.77
C THR A 231 11.38 -3.57 10.94
N GLY A 232 11.47 -2.70 9.93
CA GLY A 232 12.46 -1.63 9.89
C GLY A 232 13.89 -2.17 9.87
N PHE A 233 14.83 -1.38 10.39
CA PHE A 233 16.25 -1.73 10.46
C PHE A 233 16.52 -2.77 11.55
N THR A 234 17.30 -3.80 11.21
CA THR A 234 17.71 -4.86 12.14
C THR A 234 19.04 -4.59 12.84
N ASP A 235 19.87 -3.68 12.30
CA ASP A 235 21.18 -3.30 12.84
C ASP A 235 21.32 -1.77 12.88
N TYR A 236 22.11 -1.29 13.85
CA TYR A 236 22.48 0.11 14.02
C TYR A 236 23.71 0.52 13.19
N ARG A 237 24.47 -0.43 12.63
CA ARG A 237 25.65 -0.16 11.77
C ARG A 237 25.27 0.48 10.42
N GLU A 238 26.27 0.83 9.61
CA GLU A 238 26.04 1.26 8.22
C GLU A 238 25.34 0.13 7.45
N THR A 239 24.12 0.43 7.00
CA THR A 239 23.19 -0.50 6.37
C THR A 239 22.60 0.13 5.12
N TYR A 240 22.15 -0.73 4.20
CA TYR A 240 21.34 -0.30 3.07
C TYR A 240 19.86 -0.64 3.34
N PRO A 241 18.91 0.25 3.00
CA PRO A 241 19.06 1.60 2.45
C PRO A 241 19.65 2.59 3.45
N ARG A 242 20.28 3.65 2.93
CA ARG A 242 20.90 4.73 3.71
C ARG A 242 19.85 5.46 4.56
N ARG A 243 20.30 6.04 5.66
CA ARG A 243 19.48 6.78 6.64
C ARG A 243 19.97 8.21 6.80
N ALA A 244 19.05 9.11 7.15
CA ALA A 244 19.43 10.43 7.67
C ALA A 244 19.91 10.29 9.12
N VAL A 245 20.96 11.03 9.48
CA VAL A 245 21.53 11.03 10.85
C VAL A 245 20.99 12.20 11.66
N ASN A 246 20.66 13.30 10.99
CA ASN A 246 20.16 14.52 11.57
C ASN A 246 19.27 15.24 10.52
N ILE A 247 18.72 16.40 10.89
CA ILE A 247 17.76 17.16 10.08
C ILE A 247 18.44 18.36 9.37
N ARG A 248 19.77 18.52 9.51
CA ARG A 248 20.52 19.63 8.91
C ARG A 248 20.51 19.49 7.39
N GLN A 249 20.38 20.63 6.70
CA GLN A 249 20.32 20.68 5.23
C GLN A 249 21.58 20.12 4.58
N GLU A 250 22.74 20.43 5.14
CA GLU A 250 24.07 19.97 4.76
C GLU A 250 24.23 18.44 4.88
N SER A 251 23.53 17.83 5.82
CA SER A 251 23.54 16.36 5.99
C SER A 251 22.50 15.66 5.10
N GLY A 252 21.65 16.39 4.38
CA GLY A 252 20.71 15.86 3.40
C GLY A 252 21.36 15.45 2.08
N LEU A 253 20.53 15.03 1.11
CA LEU A 253 21.00 14.78 -0.26
C LEU A 253 21.08 16.10 -1.02
N GLN A 254 22.28 16.46 -1.50
CA GLN A 254 22.48 17.60 -2.37
C GLN A 254 22.97 17.12 -3.73
N ILE A 255 22.35 17.65 -4.79
CA ILE A 255 22.62 17.23 -6.15
C ILE A 255 22.77 18.48 -7.01
N ILE A 256 23.82 18.52 -7.83
CA ILE A 256 23.95 19.48 -8.93
C ILE A 256 23.65 18.73 -10.22
N LEU A 257 22.55 19.10 -10.86
CA LEU A 257 22.11 18.54 -12.13
C LEU A 257 22.52 19.47 -13.29
N GLN A 258 22.78 18.89 -14.46
CA GLN A 258 23.18 19.64 -15.66
C GLN A 258 22.53 19.06 -16.92
N ILE A 259 21.98 19.94 -17.75
CA ILE A 259 21.38 19.59 -19.04
C ILE A 259 22.26 20.12 -20.16
N ASN A 260 22.58 19.26 -21.13
CA ASN A 260 23.19 19.70 -22.37
C ASN A 260 22.15 20.40 -23.26
N LYS A 261 22.30 21.72 -23.46
CA LYS A 261 21.38 22.54 -24.24
C LYS A 261 21.14 22.03 -25.66
N LYS A 262 22.11 21.35 -26.26
CA LYS A 262 21.98 20.79 -27.61
C LYS A 262 21.00 19.62 -27.69
N ASP A 263 20.76 18.94 -26.57
CA ASP A 263 19.90 17.77 -26.50
C ASP A 263 18.45 18.11 -26.11
N VAL A 264 18.17 19.39 -25.80
CA VAL A 264 16.82 19.85 -25.47
C VAL A 264 15.94 19.88 -26.71
N ASP A 265 14.89 19.07 -26.72
CA ASP A 265 13.89 18.99 -27.79
C ASP A 265 12.52 19.45 -27.28
N ILE A 266 12.14 20.67 -27.65
CA ILE A 266 10.92 21.35 -27.17
C ILE A 266 9.66 20.75 -27.81
N LEU A 267 9.75 20.12 -28.99
CA LEU A 267 8.60 19.44 -29.59
C LEU A 267 8.30 18.13 -28.87
N CYS A 268 9.33 17.46 -28.35
CA CYS A 268 9.16 16.26 -27.54
C CYS A 268 8.64 16.58 -26.13
N GLN A 269 9.25 17.55 -25.44
CA GLN A 269 8.96 17.91 -24.06
C GLN A 269 8.80 19.42 -23.94
N ASN A 270 7.62 19.86 -23.46
CA ASN A 270 7.24 21.28 -23.45
C ASN A 270 8.08 22.16 -22.50
N SER A 271 8.88 21.56 -21.61
CA SER A 271 9.74 22.29 -20.67
C SER A 271 11.08 21.59 -20.46
N ALA A 272 12.11 22.38 -20.16
CA ALA A 272 13.46 21.89 -19.88
C ALA A 272 13.73 21.88 -18.37
N GLY A 273 14.14 20.73 -17.84
CA GLY A 273 14.42 20.56 -16.42
C GLY A 273 14.46 19.10 -16.00
N TYR A 274 14.21 18.88 -14.71
CA TYR A 274 14.17 17.56 -14.10
C TYR A 274 12.87 17.32 -13.39
N MET A 275 12.35 16.10 -13.52
CA MET A 275 11.24 15.62 -12.73
C MET A 275 11.81 14.74 -11.61
N LEU A 276 11.47 15.05 -10.37
CA LEU A 276 11.92 14.35 -9.18
C LEU A 276 10.73 13.67 -8.50
N GLN A 277 10.93 12.45 -8.02
CA GLN A 277 9.97 11.76 -7.16
C GLN A 277 10.65 11.21 -5.92
N PHE A 278 9.93 11.31 -4.79
CA PHE A 278 10.33 10.77 -3.50
C PHE A 278 9.42 9.60 -3.13
N HIS A 279 9.99 8.45 -2.81
CA HIS A 279 9.22 7.25 -2.48
C HIS A 279 9.96 6.35 -1.49
N SER A 280 9.27 5.30 -1.00
CA SER A 280 9.91 4.26 -0.19
C SER A 280 10.98 3.52 -1.00
N PRO A 281 12.13 3.15 -0.41
CA PRO A 281 13.14 2.32 -1.08
C PRO A 281 12.63 0.99 -1.64
N SER A 282 11.53 0.46 -1.11
CA SER A 282 10.89 -0.80 -1.54
C SER A 282 9.92 -0.64 -2.71
N ASP A 283 9.56 0.59 -3.05
CA ASP A 283 8.59 0.89 -4.10
C ASP A 283 9.31 1.27 -5.39
N ILE A 284 8.65 1.06 -6.53
CA ILE A 284 9.13 1.52 -7.83
C ILE A 284 8.60 2.93 -8.15
N PRO A 285 9.37 3.74 -8.89
CA PRO A 285 8.95 5.09 -9.22
C PRO A 285 7.74 5.14 -10.16
N ARG A 286 6.81 6.04 -9.84
CA ARG A 286 5.60 6.41 -10.58
C ARG A 286 5.63 7.90 -10.88
N MET A 287 6.37 8.28 -11.93
CA MET A 287 6.63 9.69 -12.25
C MET A 287 5.37 10.47 -12.64
N ASP A 288 4.30 9.76 -13.01
CA ASP A 288 2.96 10.27 -13.31
C ASP A 288 2.12 10.66 -12.06
N GLU A 289 2.59 10.31 -10.86
CA GLU A 289 1.93 10.68 -9.60
C GLU A 289 2.57 11.94 -8.97
N HIS A 290 2.80 11.95 -7.65
CA HIS A 290 3.31 13.07 -6.86
C HIS A 290 4.79 13.44 -7.17
N SER A 291 5.08 13.84 -8.41
CA SER A 291 6.39 14.29 -8.85
C SER A 291 6.52 15.82 -8.80
N VAL A 292 7.74 16.30 -8.64
CA VAL A 292 8.09 17.72 -8.60
C VAL A 292 8.97 18.04 -9.80
N ILE A 293 8.65 19.09 -10.54
CA ILE A 293 9.44 19.54 -11.68
C ILE A 293 10.33 20.71 -11.25
N ILE A 294 11.63 20.58 -11.48
CA ILE A 294 12.63 21.62 -11.24
C ILE A 294 13.14 22.10 -12.60
N PRO A 295 12.82 23.33 -13.01
CA PRO A 295 13.36 23.92 -14.24
C PRO A 295 14.88 24.09 -14.17
N VAL A 296 15.52 24.19 -15.35
CA VAL A 296 16.93 24.57 -15.43
C VAL A 296 17.21 25.95 -14.80
N ASP A 297 18.45 26.17 -14.37
CA ASP A 297 18.92 27.43 -13.75
C ASP A 297 18.12 27.85 -12.49
N ARG A 298 17.58 26.86 -11.77
CA ARG A 298 16.89 27.04 -10.49
C ARG A 298 17.55 26.26 -9.37
N PHE A 299 17.48 26.82 -8.17
CA PHE A 299 17.80 26.15 -6.92
C PHE A 299 16.49 25.78 -6.22
N ALA A 300 16.39 24.55 -5.72
CA ALA A 300 15.22 24.09 -4.98
C ALA A 300 15.68 23.40 -3.69
N GLN A 301 14.98 23.69 -2.59
CA GLN A 301 15.14 23.00 -1.31
C GLN A 301 13.82 22.31 -0.98
N ILE A 302 13.86 21.00 -0.80
CA ILE A 302 12.67 20.17 -0.58
C ILE A 302 12.78 19.55 0.81
N ALA A 303 11.89 19.96 1.71
CA ALA A 303 11.73 19.32 3.01
C ALA A 303 10.79 18.11 2.86
N ILE A 304 11.19 16.97 3.43
CA ILE A 304 10.42 15.72 3.35
C ILE A 304 10.02 15.31 4.76
N GLU A 305 8.73 15.11 4.96
CA GLU A 305 8.16 14.60 6.22
C GLU A 305 7.62 13.19 5.98
N PRO A 306 8.32 12.13 6.46
CA PRO A 306 7.86 10.76 6.25
C PRO A 306 6.67 10.44 7.17
N ARG A 307 5.63 9.83 6.60
CA ARG A 307 4.51 9.27 7.35
C ARG A 307 4.62 7.75 7.38
N LEU A 308 4.66 7.18 8.58
CA LEU A 308 4.75 5.74 8.79
C LEU A 308 3.41 5.20 9.25
N ILE A 309 2.95 4.14 8.59
CA ILE A 309 1.75 3.42 8.97
C ILE A 309 2.20 1.97 9.22
N ASN A 310 2.26 1.59 10.50
CA ASN A 310 2.70 0.27 10.90
C ASN A 310 1.54 -0.48 11.56
N THR A 311 1.38 -1.74 11.18
CA THR A 311 0.40 -2.64 11.79
C THR A 311 1.11 -3.47 12.88
N PRO A 312 0.64 -3.45 14.13
CA PRO A 312 1.29 -4.18 15.22
C PRO A 312 1.07 -5.69 15.06
N ARG A 313 2.08 -6.51 15.38
CA ARG A 313 2.02 -7.97 15.15
C ARG A 313 0.94 -8.71 15.95
N ASN A 314 0.46 -8.14 17.05
CA ASN A 314 -0.62 -8.77 17.83
C ASN A 314 -1.95 -8.85 17.07
N VAL A 315 -2.13 -8.06 16.00
CA VAL A 315 -3.32 -8.17 15.16
C VAL A 315 -3.19 -9.25 14.06
N GLU A 316 -2.00 -9.84 13.87
CA GLU A 316 -1.78 -10.96 12.94
C GLU A 316 -2.65 -12.19 13.27
N VAL A 317 -3.10 -12.30 14.53
CA VAL A 317 -4.05 -13.32 14.98
C VAL A 317 -5.41 -13.23 14.27
N TYR A 318 -5.82 -12.03 13.85
CA TYR A 318 -7.07 -11.83 13.11
C TYR A 318 -6.83 -12.13 11.62
N PRO A 319 -7.79 -12.76 10.92
CA PRO A 319 -7.66 -13.03 9.49
C PRO A 319 -7.73 -11.72 8.67
N PRO A 320 -7.08 -11.66 7.48
CA PRO A 320 -7.06 -10.46 6.63
C PRO A 320 -8.44 -9.88 6.31
N GLU A 321 -9.46 -10.72 6.16
CA GLU A 321 -10.84 -10.30 5.85
C GLU A 321 -11.47 -9.47 6.97
N GLN A 322 -11.02 -9.65 8.21
CA GLN A 322 -11.48 -8.85 9.37
C GLN A 322 -10.64 -7.59 9.58
N ARG A 323 -9.40 -7.58 9.09
CA ARG A 323 -8.46 -6.45 9.23
C ARG A 323 -8.49 -5.49 8.06
N GLU A 324 -8.99 -5.94 6.91
CA GLU A 324 -8.98 -5.22 5.63
C GLU A 324 -7.57 -4.83 5.15
N CYS A 325 -6.53 -5.49 5.66
CA CYS A 325 -5.14 -5.30 5.27
C CYS A 325 -4.36 -6.62 5.29
N TYR A 326 -3.30 -6.69 4.50
CA TYR A 326 -2.45 -7.88 4.37
C TYR A 326 -1.04 -7.59 4.87
N PHE A 327 -0.44 -8.55 5.55
CA PHE A 327 1.00 -8.65 5.75
C PHE A 327 1.69 -9.21 4.49
N ASN A 328 2.99 -8.95 4.34
CA ASN A 328 3.82 -9.45 3.24
C ASN A 328 3.81 -10.98 3.12
N SER A 329 3.67 -11.68 4.25
CA SER A 329 3.58 -13.15 4.32
C SER A 329 2.26 -13.69 3.78
N GLU A 330 1.17 -12.92 3.90
CA GLU A 330 -0.20 -13.34 3.61
C GLU A 330 -0.56 -13.19 2.13
N ARG A 331 -0.14 -12.09 1.50
CA ARG A 331 -0.45 -11.79 0.10
C ARG A 331 0.81 -11.69 -0.74
N LYS A 332 1.02 -12.71 -1.57
CA LYS A 332 2.14 -12.76 -2.52
C LYS A 332 1.72 -12.13 -3.85
N LEU A 333 2.45 -11.10 -4.24
CA LEU A 333 2.37 -10.50 -5.58
C LEU A 333 3.12 -11.35 -6.61
N GLN A 334 2.74 -11.27 -7.89
CA GLN A 334 3.25 -12.13 -8.96
C GLN A 334 4.66 -11.75 -9.44
N HIS A 335 4.94 -10.45 -9.51
CA HIS A 335 6.16 -9.84 -9.99
C HIS A 335 6.96 -9.20 -8.85
N PHE A 336 6.31 -8.71 -7.79
CA PHE A 336 6.99 -8.12 -6.63
C PHE A 336 7.17 -9.11 -5.46
N LYS A 337 8.29 -8.98 -4.74
CA LYS A 337 8.57 -9.70 -3.49
C LYS A 337 7.90 -9.04 -2.28
N ILE A 338 7.70 -7.72 -2.33
CA ILE A 338 7.19 -6.89 -1.23
C ILE A 338 5.77 -6.43 -1.56
N TYR A 339 4.81 -6.73 -0.69
CA TYR A 339 3.46 -6.22 -0.77
C TYR A 339 3.42 -4.77 -0.27
N SER A 340 3.07 -3.86 -1.19
CA SER A 340 2.68 -2.49 -0.89
C SER A 340 1.46 -2.14 -1.73
N GLU A 341 0.70 -1.14 -1.31
CA GLU A 341 -0.45 -0.65 -2.10
C GLU A 341 -0.01 -0.27 -3.53
N ARG A 342 1.16 0.36 -3.66
CA ARG A 342 1.75 0.79 -4.93
C ARG A 342 2.13 -0.41 -5.81
N ASN A 343 2.87 -1.38 -5.27
CA ASN A 343 3.27 -2.58 -6.01
C ASN A 343 2.03 -3.40 -6.44
N CYS A 344 1.00 -3.49 -5.58
CA CYS A 344 -0.25 -4.18 -5.90
C CYS A 344 -1.02 -3.47 -7.02
N LYS A 345 -1.14 -2.13 -6.97
CA LYS A 345 -1.77 -1.34 -8.03
C LYS A 345 -1.02 -1.45 -9.35
N MET A 346 0.31 -1.56 -9.31
CA MET A 346 1.13 -1.76 -10.50
C MET A 346 0.89 -3.08 -11.21
N GLU A 347 0.81 -4.19 -10.47
CA GLU A 347 0.45 -5.48 -11.07
C GLU A 347 -0.97 -5.50 -11.59
N CYS A 348 -1.90 -4.86 -10.87
CA CYS A 348 -3.28 -4.72 -11.32
C CYS A 348 -3.36 -3.98 -12.66
N LEU A 349 -2.65 -2.85 -12.77
CA LEU A 349 -2.59 -2.07 -14.01
C LEU A 349 -1.94 -2.88 -15.14
N ALA A 350 -0.80 -3.52 -14.89
CA ALA A 350 -0.12 -4.35 -15.90
C ALA A 350 -1.00 -5.50 -16.41
N ASN A 351 -1.68 -6.21 -15.51
CA ASN A 351 -2.56 -7.31 -15.89
C ASN A 351 -3.81 -6.83 -16.64
N TRP A 352 -4.36 -5.69 -16.23
CA TRP A 352 -5.48 -5.06 -16.91
C TRP A 352 -5.10 -4.66 -18.34
N THR A 353 -3.97 -3.97 -18.50
CA THR A 353 -3.44 -3.56 -19.81
C THR A 353 -3.16 -4.77 -20.70
N LEU A 354 -2.59 -5.84 -20.15
CA LEU A 354 -2.36 -7.09 -20.88
C LEU A 354 -3.67 -7.73 -21.36
N THR A 355 -4.69 -7.76 -20.51
CA THR A 355 -5.99 -8.37 -20.85
C THR A 355 -6.73 -7.57 -21.92
N LEU A 356 -6.66 -6.23 -21.85
CA LEU A 356 -7.37 -5.35 -22.77
C LEU A 356 -6.64 -5.18 -24.11
N CYS A 357 -5.32 -5.02 -24.07
CA CYS A 357 -4.50 -4.62 -25.22
C CYS A 357 -3.63 -5.75 -25.79
N GLY A 358 -3.44 -6.85 -25.06
CA GLY A 358 -2.55 -7.96 -25.45
C GLY A 358 -1.05 -7.66 -25.25
N CYS A 359 -0.69 -6.51 -24.69
CA CYS A 359 0.69 -6.11 -24.38
C CYS A 359 0.74 -5.28 -23.09
N VAL A 360 1.94 -5.00 -22.58
CA VAL A 360 2.17 -4.08 -21.45
C VAL A 360 3.22 -3.03 -21.83
N SER A 361 3.19 -1.88 -21.18
CA SER A 361 4.19 -0.83 -21.40
C SER A 361 5.57 -1.26 -20.89
N PHE A 362 6.64 -0.74 -21.50
CA PHE A 362 8.03 -1.14 -21.22
C PHE A 362 8.47 -0.97 -19.75
N PHE A 363 7.84 -0.08 -18.99
CA PHE A 363 8.16 0.16 -17.57
C PHE A 363 7.30 -0.69 -16.61
N MET A 364 6.29 -1.40 -17.13
CA MET A 364 5.39 -2.21 -16.32
C MET A 364 5.99 -3.60 -16.06
N PRO A 365 5.74 -4.19 -14.88
CA PRO A 365 6.21 -5.53 -14.58
C PRO A 365 5.56 -6.56 -15.52
N SER A 366 6.39 -7.34 -16.21
CA SER A 366 5.98 -8.48 -17.04
C SER A 366 6.79 -9.72 -16.69
N LYS A 367 6.41 -10.85 -17.27
CA LYS A 367 7.21 -12.08 -17.25
C LYS A 367 8.23 -12.09 -18.37
#